data_AF-A0A6B9Z4Y0-F1
#
_entry.id   AF-A0A6B9Z4Y0-F1
#
_cell.length_a   1.000
_cell.length_b   1.000
_cell.length_c   1.000
_cell.angle_alpha   90.00
_cell.angle_beta   90.00
_cell.angle_gamma   90.00
#
_symmetry.space_group_name_H-M   'P 1'
#
loop_
_entity.id
_entity.type
_entity.pdbx_description
1 polymer ?
#
loop_
_entity_poly.entity_id
_entity_poly.type
_entity_poly.pdbx_seq_one_letter_code
_entity_poly.pdbx_strand_id
1 'polypeptide(L)'
;MVILKVGTENEPEKQVEIVTERGVWGSGAYKIFAAKFLNRLSHKEIPNEPTDKNDPNFLGEISIDKEREKWEYKGTKLKIPELKKIVDFIFDYKAPDTVY
;
A
#
# COMPACT_ATOMS: atom_id res chain seq x y z
N MET A 1 4.17 -1.35 -7.79
CA MET A 1 3.32 -1.89 -6.71
C MET A 1 4.14 -2.74 -5.72
N VAL A 2 3.80 -2.73 -4.43
CA VAL A 2 4.31 -3.67 -3.40
C VAL A 2 3.14 -4.24 -2.59
N ILE A 3 3.22 -5.51 -2.21
CA ILE A 3 2.22 -6.16 -1.34
C ILE A 3 2.78 -6.25 0.08
N LEU A 4 2.08 -5.65 1.04
CA LEU A 4 2.44 -5.66 2.46
C LEU A 4 1.43 -6.51 3.24
N LYS A 5 1.92 -7.38 4.11
CA LYS A 5 1.08 -8.08 5.09
C LYS A 5 0.89 -7.20 6.33
N VAL A 6 -0.34 -6.81 6.60
CA VAL A 6 -0.75 -6.02 7.76
C VAL A 6 -1.68 -6.85 8.65
N GLY A 7 -1.26 -7.08 9.87
CA GLY A 7 -2.02 -7.81 10.89
C GLY A 7 -1.47 -7.46 12.26
N THR A 8 -2.32 -7.52 13.27
CA THR A 8 -1.93 -7.45 14.68
C THR A 8 -1.99 -8.86 15.27
N GLU A 9 -1.28 -9.17 16.35
CA GLU A 9 -1.33 -10.50 17.00
C GLU A 9 -2.75 -10.99 17.35
N ASN A 10 -3.74 -10.09 17.36
CA ASN A 10 -5.14 -10.38 17.67
C ASN A 10 -6.12 -10.29 16.48
N GLU A 11 -5.67 -9.94 15.26
CA GLU A 11 -6.52 -9.87 14.07
C GLU A 11 -5.97 -10.76 12.94
N PRO A 12 -6.83 -11.35 12.10
CA PRO A 12 -6.38 -12.14 10.96
C PRO A 12 -5.48 -11.29 10.05
N GLU A 13 -4.37 -11.88 9.61
CA GLU A 13 -3.43 -11.25 8.71
C GLU A 13 -4.14 -10.80 7.42
N LYS A 14 -4.14 -9.50 7.15
CA LYS A 14 -4.64 -8.93 5.91
C LYS A 14 -3.46 -8.61 5.01
N GLN A 15 -3.65 -8.79 3.71
CA GLN A 15 -2.68 -8.38 2.72
C GLN A 15 -3.20 -7.10 2.07
N VAL A 16 -2.34 -6.09 1.93
CA VAL A 16 -2.67 -4.83 1.26
C VAL A 16 -1.67 -4.56 0.15
N GLU A 17 -2.17 -4.04 -0.96
CA GLU A 17 -1.37 -3.66 -2.12
C GLU A 17 -1.17 -2.14 -2.07
N ILE A 18 0.09 -1.73 -2.05
CA ILE A 18 0.53 -0.33 -2.01
C ILE A 18 1.00 0.03 -3.42
N VAL A 19 0.29 0.96 -4.04
CA VAL A 19 0.59 1.45 -5.39
C VAL A 19 0.98 2.93 -5.30
N THR A 20 2.18 3.27 -5.76
CA THR A 20 2.60 4.68 -5.91
C THR A 20 2.01 5.24 -7.20
N GLU A 21 1.40 6.41 -7.16
CA GLU A 21 0.83 7.04 -8.37
C GLU A 21 1.90 7.44 -9.38
N ARG A 22 3.13 7.72 -8.92
CA ARG A 22 4.23 8.19 -9.77
C ARG A 22 5.20 7.10 -10.20
N GLY A 23 4.97 5.85 -9.81
CA GLY A 23 5.91 4.74 -10.06
C GLY A 23 7.22 4.81 -9.25
N VAL A 24 7.45 5.90 -8.52
CA VAL A 24 8.64 6.14 -7.70
C VAL A 24 8.27 6.07 -6.22
N TRP A 25 9.12 5.43 -5.43
CA TRP A 25 9.01 5.38 -3.97
C TRP A 25 9.69 6.61 -3.36
N GLY A 26 8.91 7.49 -2.75
CA GLY A 26 9.38 8.75 -2.16
C GLY A 26 8.24 9.57 -1.54
N SER A 27 8.34 10.90 -1.61
CA SER A 27 7.21 11.78 -1.28
C SER A 27 6.15 11.70 -2.38
N GLY A 28 4.89 11.49 -2.02
CA GLY A 28 3.79 11.38 -2.97
C GLY A 28 2.55 10.69 -2.42
N ALA A 29 1.57 10.51 -3.29
CA ALA A 29 0.34 9.79 -2.99
C ALA A 29 0.50 8.29 -3.28
N TYR A 30 0.12 7.49 -2.29
CA TYR A 30 0.10 6.03 -2.31
C TYR A 30 -1.34 5.57 -2.20
N LYS A 31 -1.80 4.79 -3.17
CA LYS A 31 -3.12 4.16 -3.14
C LYS A 31 -2.99 2.79 -2.49
N ILE A 32 -3.84 2.55 -1.51
CA ILE A 32 -3.87 1.29 -0.76
C ILE A 32 -5.09 0.51 -1.17
N PHE A 33 -4.87 -0.75 -1.55
CA PHE A 33 -5.91 -1.69 -1.91
C PHE A 33 -5.86 -2.91 -1.00
N ALA A 34 -7.00 -3.54 -0.75
CA ALA A 34 -7.04 -4.86 -0.15
C ALA A 34 -6.53 -5.85 -1.18
N ALA A 35 -5.55 -6.66 -0.81
CA ALA A 35 -5.04 -7.66 -1.73
C ALA A 35 -6.11 -8.72 -1.98
N LYS A 36 -6.41 -8.98 -3.25
CA LYS A 36 -7.34 -10.04 -3.67
C LYS A 36 -6.80 -11.46 -3.37
N PHE A 37 -5.54 -11.58 -2.94
CA PHE A 37 -4.76 -12.83 -2.88
C PHE A 37 -4.86 -13.63 -1.56
N LEU A 38 -6.03 -13.71 -0.93
CA LEU A 38 -6.14 -14.46 0.34
C LEU A 38 -6.33 -15.99 0.20
N ASN A 39 -6.47 -16.58 -0.99
CA ASN A 39 -6.48 -18.06 -1.04
C ASN A 39 -6.16 -18.77 -2.37
N ARG A 40 -5.81 -18.05 -3.43
CA ARG A 40 -5.48 -18.64 -4.72
C ARG A 40 -4.67 -17.61 -5.48
N LEU A 41 -3.42 -17.90 -5.83
CA LEU A 41 -2.98 -17.95 -7.23
C LEU A 41 -1.46 -18.00 -7.39
N SER A 42 -1.07 -18.96 -8.23
CA SER A 42 0.08 -18.93 -9.12
C SER A 42 0.46 -17.52 -9.57
N HIS A 43 1.77 -17.26 -9.61
CA HIS A 43 2.47 -16.06 -10.10
C HIS A 43 2.01 -15.46 -11.47
N LYS A 44 1.03 -16.05 -12.16
CA LYS A 44 0.62 -15.69 -13.53
C LYS A 44 -0.61 -14.77 -13.63
N GLU A 45 -1.30 -14.46 -12.54
CA GLU A 45 -2.53 -13.65 -12.56
C GLU A 45 -2.45 -12.45 -11.61
N ILE A 46 -1.33 -11.71 -11.61
CA ILE A 46 -1.31 -10.36 -11.04
C ILE A 46 -1.96 -9.46 -12.10
N PRO A 47 -3.22 -9.03 -11.95
CA PRO A 47 -3.83 -8.11 -12.91
C PRO A 47 -3.06 -6.79 -12.82
N ASN A 48 -3.01 -6.06 -13.92
CA ASN A 48 -2.42 -4.72 -14.02
C ASN A 48 -2.63 -3.88 -12.76
N GLU A 49 -1.63 -3.05 -12.38
CA GLU A 49 -1.64 -2.26 -11.16
C GLU A 49 -3.01 -1.57 -10.95
N PRO A 50 -3.69 -1.82 -9.81
CA PRO A 50 -4.98 -1.21 -9.55
C PRO A 50 -4.76 0.29 -9.39
N THR A 51 -5.17 1.04 -10.41
CA THR A 51 -5.10 2.50 -10.44
C THR A 51 -6.47 3.14 -10.23
N ASP A 52 -7.53 2.34 -10.31
CA ASP A 52 -8.92 2.78 -10.24
C ASP A 52 -9.38 2.98 -8.79
N LYS A 53 -9.79 4.21 -8.48
CA LYS A 53 -10.27 4.59 -7.13
C LYS A 53 -11.67 4.03 -6.81
N ASN A 54 -12.41 3.53 -7.81
CA ASN A 54 -13.71 2.90 -7.65
C ASN A 54 -13.62 1.39 -7.45
N ASP A 55 -12.41 0.80 -7.46
CA ASP A 55 -12.27 -0.62 -7.17
C ASP A 55 -12.81 -0.89 -5.75
N PRO A 56 -13.67 -1.90 -5.54
CA PRO A 56 -14.24 -2.20 -4.22
C PRO A 56 -13.16 -2.50 -3.17
N ASN A 57 -11.98 -2.92 -3.62
CA ASN A 57 -10.82 -3.19 -2.79
C ASN A 57 -10.02 -1.93 -2.47
N PHE A 58 -10.33 -0.76 -3.03
CA PHE A 58 -9.70 0.49 -2.63
C PHE A 58 -9.98 0.76 -1.14
N LEU A 59 -8.92 0.82 -0.35
CA LEU A 59 -8.94 1.04 1.09
C LEU A 59 -8.70 2.50 1.45
N GLY A 60 -8.01 3.24 0.59
CA GLY A 60 -7.79 4.67 0.74
C GLY A 60 -6.46 5.11 0.15
N GLU A 61 -6.15 6.39 0.33
CA GLU A 61 -4.95 7.01 -0.18
C GLU A 61 -4.11 7.55 0.99
N ILE A 62 -2.81 7.28 0.99
CA ILE A 62 -1.86 7.82 1.96
C ILE A 62 -0.94 8.78 1.21
N SER A 63 -0.97 10.05 1.58
CA SER A 63 0.02 11.03 1.13
C SER A 63 1.20 11.01 2.08
N ILE A 64 2.40 10.73 1.58
CA ILE A 64 3.65 10.78 2.35
C ILE A 64 4.44 11.99 1.89
N ASP A 65 4.91 12.77 2.85
CA ASP A 65 5.90 13.82 2.69
C ASP A 65 7.16 13.39 3.45
N LYS A 66 8.12 12.81 2.73
CA LYS A 66 9.38 12.35 3.34
C LYS A 66 10.27 13.50 3.79
N GLU A 67 10.15 14.68 3.18
CA GLU A 67 10.95 15.86 3.53
C GLU A 67 10.54 16.44 4.88
N ARG A 68 9.24 16.39 5.19
CA ARG A 68 8.66 16.90 6.44
C ARG A 68 8.33 15.80 7.44
N GLU A 69 8.62 14.54 7.10
CA GLU A 69 8.26 13.34 7.87
C GLU A 69 6.76 13.31 8.24
N LYS A 70 5.92 13.79 7.32
CA LYS A 70 4.47 13.89 7.51
C LYS A 70 3.76 12.89 6.63
N TRP A 71 2.62 12.43 7.10
CA TRP A 71 1.72 11.64 6.30
C TRP A 71 0.27 12.00 6.58
N GLU A 72 -0.57 11.85 5.56
CA GLU A 72 -2.00 12.08 5.64
C GLU A 72 -2.73 10.91 5.01
N TYR A 73 -3.73 10.36 5.70
CA TYR A 73 -4.57 9.29 5.17
C TYR A 73 -5.94 9.82 4.80
N LYS A 74 -6.34 9.56 3.56
CA LYS A 74 -7.65 9.84 2.97
C LYS A 74 -8.37 8.51 2.75
N GLY A 75 -9.13 8.10 3.74
CA GLY A 75 -9.98 6.92 3.69
C GLY A 75 -10.60 6.60 5.05
N THR A 76 -11.48 5.60 5.08
CA THR A 76 -12.19 5.19 6.30
C THR A 76 -12.12 3.68 6.54
N LYS A 77 -11.45 2.92 5.66
CA LYS A 77 -11.46 1.44 5.69
C LYS A 77 -10.27 0.83 6.43
N LEU A 78 -9.20 1.58 6.68
CA LEU A 78 -8.02 1.12 7.43
C LEU A 78 -8.01 1.67 8.85
N LYS A 79 -7.63 0.84 9.83
CA LYS A 79 -7.43 1.27 11.21
C LYS A 79 -6.05 1.90 11.39
N ILE A 80 -5.92 2.76 12.41
CA ILE A 80 -4.65 3.41 12.80
C ILE A 80 -3.44 2.45 12.90
N PRO A 81 -3.52 1.25 13.54
CA PRO A 81 -2.39 0.33 13.58
C PRO A 81 -1.97 -0.22 12.21
N GLU A 82 -2.93 -0.47 11.31
CA GLU A 82 -2.64 -0.92 9.93
C GLU A 82 -1.97 0.23 9.15
N LEU A 83 -2.52 1.44 9.26
CA LEU A 83 -1.95 2.64 8.63
C LEU A 83 -0.51 2.88 9.08
N LYS A 84 -0.25 2.78 10.39
CA LYS A 84 1.10 3.00 10.91
C LYS A 84 2.10 2.00 10.32
N LYS A 85 1.76 0.71 10.21
CA LYS A 85 2.63 -0.28 9.55
C LYS A 85 2.89 0.04 8.09
N ILE A 86 1.85 0.47 7.36
CA ILE A 86 1.97 0.82 5.94
C ILE A 86 2.88 2.04 5.77
N VAL A 87 2.65 3.08 6.57
CA VAL A 87 3.41 4.33 6.55
C VAL A 87 4.87 4.07 6.90
N ASP A 88 5.12 3.37 8.00
CA ASP A 88 6.47 3.01 8.47
C ASP A 88 7.24 2.24 7.39
N PHE A 89 6.56 1.26 6.75
CA PHE A 89 7.09 0.57 5.59
C PHE A 89 7.42 1.54 4.45
N ILE A 90 6.53 2.45 4.04
CA ILE A 90 6.81 3.39 2.94
C ILE A 90 7.99 4.34 3.28
N PHE A 91 8.10 4.77 4.54
CA PHE A 91 9.21 5.61 4.99
C PHE A 91 10.54 4.88 4.90
N ASP A 92 10.62 3.66 5.42
CA ASP A 92 11.83 2.83 5.44
C ASP A 92 12.17 2.24 4.05
N TYR A 93 11.15 1.93 3.25
CA TYR A 93 11.31 1.28 1.96
C TYR A 93 12.09 2.17 1.00
N LYS A 94 13.31 1.71 0.71
CA LYS A 94 14.13 2.17 -0.39
C LYS A 94 13.89 1.21 -1.54
N ALA A 95 13.15 1.66 -2.55
CA ALA A 95 13.08 0.91 -3.79
C ALA A 95 14.53 0.71 -4.28
N PRO A 96 14.94 -0.52 -4.65
CA PRO A 96 16.23 -0.70 -5.29
C PRO A 96 16.25 0.20 -6.52
N ASP A 97 17.26 1.08 -6.59
CA ASP A 97 17.50 1.97 -7.73
C ASP A 97 17.32 1.16 -9.01
N THR A 98 16.18 1.37 -9.67
CA THR A 98 15.92 0.69 -10.93
C THR A 98 16.75 1.46 -11.94
N VAL A 99 17.98 0.99 -12.13
CA VAL A 99 18.86 1.40 -13.23
C VAL A 99 18.05 1.20 -14.50
N TYR A 100 17.66 2.32 -15.12
CA TYR A 100 16.92 2.37 -16.38
C TYR A 100 17.86 2.02 -17.54
#